data_AF-A0A8D0D533-F1
#
_entry.id   AF-A0A8D0D533-F1
#
_cell.length_a   1.000
_cell.length_b   1.000
_cell.length_c   1.000
_cell.angle_alpha   90.00
_cell.angle_beta   90.00
_cell.angle_gamma   90.00
#
_symmetry.space_group_name_H-M   'P 1'
#
loop_
_entity.id
_entity.type
_entity.pdbx_description
1 polymer ?
#
loop_
_entity_poly.entity_id
_entity_poly.type
_entity_poly.pdbx_seq_one_letter_code
_entity_poly.pdbx_strand_id
1 'polypeptide(L)'
;MHCLKSLRTANPGILQLFKNAGISARVGADNIVLSRTQQPVPCWAAASPHTHKAFHYQKDPDVDQGHPKSRFMSSMEDLLFYTITEGKEMIPLSQFISALRKTGLLTSDPRLRDCVHQMRQSSRDSPGPVMMDQKLFRRCVGNNIMLLTKAFRKKFIIPDFEQLTQHINRMYDNAQQQEAGQVADYIPQLAKFSPDLWGVSLCTIDGQRHSVGDTKVPFCLQSCVKPLEYAIALHEFGSEHVHQFVGKEPSGFKFNKLSLNDEDKPHNPMVNAGAIVLSSLIKPHSNKAERFDHVMEFLKSLAGSEYVGFSNATFQSERDTGDRNYAIGYYLKEKKCFPDTADMTAALDFYFQLCSIEVTCESGSVIAATLANGGICPITGERVLSAEAVRNTLSLMHSCGMYDFSGQFAFHVGLPAKSGVSGAVLLVVPNVMGIMCWSPPLDRLGNSVRGIHFCQELVSHFNFHNYDNLRHFTKKHDPRNRSDEDSNKSVVNLMFAAYSGDLTALRRFALSAVNMEQRDYDSRTALHVAASEGHVEVVVFLTEVCKVNPHMKDRWGNTPLDDAMQFGHDVVVSALQEYIDGNAPCNTEEQKTTLDMYSTLKSIV
;
A
#
# COMPACT_ATOMS: atom_id res chain seq x y z
N MET A 1 12.38 55.07 -20.29
CA MET A 1 11.47 56.11 -20.81
C MET A 1 10.42 55.45 -21.69
N HIS A 2 9.15 55.69 -21.38
CA HIS A 2 7.94 55.56 -22.20
C HIS A 2 7.91 54.58 -23.39
N CYS A 3 7.15 53.50 -23.20
CA CYS A 3 5.90 53.37 -23.93
C CYS A 3 4.85 52.65 -23.05
N LEU A 4 3.92 53.45 -22.51
CA LEU A 4 2.68 53.05 -21.86
C LEU A 4 1.61 53.88 -22.57
N LYS A 5 0.65 53.23 -23.23
CA LYS A 5 -0.78 53.61 -23.20
C LYS A 5 -1.64 52.73 -24.12
N SER A 6 -2.66 52.17 -23.48
CA SER A 6 -3.94 51.59 -23.97
C SER A 6 -4.03 50.11 -23.59
N LEU A 7 -4.86 49.65 -22.65
CA LEU A 7 -6.06 50.22 -22.02
C LEU A 7 -6.25 49.63 -20.61
N ARG A 8 -6.63 50.48 -19.65
CA ARG A 8 -7.31 50.14 -18.40
C ARG A 8 -8.77 50.58 -18.53
N THR A 9 -9.70 49.65 -18.28
CA THR A 9 -11.03 49.84 -17.64
C THR A 9 -11.46 48.45 -17.19
N ALA A 10 -11.10 48.04 -15.97
CA ALA A 10 -11.93 48.16 -14.76
C ALA A 10 -13.01 47.06 -14.66
N ASN A 11 -12.84 46.14 -13.71
CA ASN A 11 -13.92 45.91 -12.76
C ASN A 11 -13.35 45.59 -11.35
N PRO A 12 -13.84 46.22 -10.28
CA PRO A 12 -13.25 46.22 -8.95
C PRO A 12 -13.96 45.20 -8.05
N GLY A 13 -13.33 44.05 -7.79
CA GLY A 13 -13.85 43.05 -6.85
C GLY A 13 -12.79 42.34 -6.01
N ILE A 14 -11.50 42.51 -6.32
CA ILE A 14 -10.41 41.71 -5.71
C ILE A 14 -9.62 42.51 -4.64
N LEU A 15 -9.89 43.81 -4.50
CA LEU A 15 -9.18 44.69 -3.56
C LEU A 15 -9.84 44.83 -2.17
N GLN A 16 -10.88 44.03 -1.88
CA GLN A 16 -11.44 43.91 -0.53
C GLN A 16 -10.98 42.65 0.24
N LEU A 17 -10.25 41.72 -0.40
CA LEU A 17 -9.80 40.49 0.26
C LEU A 17 -8.38 40.54 0.83
N PHE A 18 -7.59 41.58 0.51
CA PHE A 18 -6.23 41.75 1.04
C PHE A 18 -6.13 42.73 2.22
N LYS A 19 -7.26 43.18 2.79
CA LYS A 19 -7.29 44.09 3.96
C LYS A 19 -7.42 43.41 5.33
N ASN A 20 -7.49 42.08 5.40
CA ASN A 20 -7.57 41.35 6.68
C ASN A 20 -6.33 40.49 7.03
N ALA A 21 -5.22 40.64 6.31
CA ALA A 21 -3.95 40.02 6.70
C ALA A 21 -2.93 41.12 7.02
N GLY A 22 -2.97 41.61 8.26
CA GLY A 22 -2.01 42.57 8.77
C GLY A 22 -0.64 41.92 8.94
N ILE A 23 0.28 42.18 8.01
CA ILE A 23 1.72 41.94 8.19
C ILE A 23 2.46 43.16 7.64
N SER A 24 2.89 44.05 8.55
CA SER A 24 3.80 45.16 8.25
C SER A 24 5.23 44.68 8.47
N ALA A 25 6.01 44.57 7.40
CA ALA A 25 7.46 44.43 7.48
C ALA A 25 8.12 45.82 7.61
N ARG A 26 8.93 46.01 8.65
CA ARG A 26 9.98 47.04 8.70
C ARG A 26 11.28 46.41 9.20
N VAL A 27 12.35 46.73 8.49
CA VAL A 27 13.75 46.39 8.75
C VAL A 27 14.28 47.23 9.91
N GLY A 28 15.08 46.63 10.81
CA GLY A 28 15.88 47.35 11.81
C GLY A 28 16.45 46.48 12.92
N ALA A 29 17.78 46.39 12.93
CA ALA A 29 18.77 45.84 13.87
C ALA A 29 18.46 45.60 15.36
N ASP A 30 19.28 44.67 15.89
CA ASP A 30 19.79 44.50 17.27
C ASP A 30 19.11 43.57 18.29
N ASN A 31 19.99 42.71 18.84
CA ASN A 31 19.93 41.78 19.97
C ASN A 31 18.87 42.02 21.06
N ILE A 32 18.27 40.92 21.58
CA ILE A 32 18.30 40.46 23.00
C ILE A 32 17.22 39.39 23.25
N VAL A 33 17.63 38.34 23.94
CA VAL A 33 16.86 37.22 24.53
C VAL A 33 15.81 37.74 25.53
N LEU A 34 14.56 37.20 25.54
CA LEU A 34 13.80 36.83 26.76
C LEU A 34 12.37 36.31 26.50
N SER A 35 12.11 35.12 27.07
CA SER A 35 10.89 34.57 27.69
C SER A 35 9.48 34.82 27.12
N ARG A 36 8.78 33.71 26.82
CA ARG A 36 7.33 33.59 26.55
C ARG A 36 6.48 33.92 27.79
N THR A 37 5.54 34.84 27.64
CA THR A 37 4.42 35.12 28.54
C THR A 37 3.18 34.27 28.19
N GLN A 38 2.53 33.77 29.24
CA GLN A 38 1.23 33.11 29.26
C GLN A 38 0.07 34.12 29.24
N GLN A 39 -1.13 33.64 28.84
CA GLN A 39 -2.48 33.81 29.46
C GLN A 39 -3.58 33.96 28.38
N PRO A 40 -4.91 33.83 28.68
CA PRO A 40 -5.58 33.39 29.93
C PRO A 40 -6.72 32.34 29.72
N VAL A 41 -7.23 31.79 30.83
CA VAL A 41 -8.50 31.04 30.96
C VAL A 41 -9.45 31.87 31.86
N PRO A 42 -10.79 31.89 31.65
CA PRO A 42 -11.69 32.69 32.46
C PRO A 42 -12.13 31.99 33.76
N CYS A 43 -12.16 32.77 34.85
CA CYS A 43 -12.78 32.44 36.15
C CYS A 43 -14.29 32.66 36.11
N TRP A 44 -15.04 31.98 37.01
CA TRP A 44 -16.11 32.56 37.84
C TRP A 44 -16.00 32.01 39.29
N ALA A 45 -16.27 32.88 40.26
CA ALA A 45 -16.22 32.68 41.73
C ALA A 45 -17.66 32.49 42.30
N ALA A 46 -18.02 32.20 43.56
CA ALA A 46 -17.39 32.10 44.89
C ALA A 46 -18.40 31.50 45.93
N ALA A 47 -17.90 31.26 47.17
CA ALA A 47 -18.55 31.08 48.49
C ALA A 47 -18.88 29.64 48.96
N SER A 48 -18.68 29.17 50.20
CA SER A 48 -17.97 29.60 51.43
C SER A 48 -17.81 28.36 52.38
N PRO A 49 -17.02 28.40 53.47
CA PRO A 49 -16.41 27.21 54.10
C PRO A 49 -17.02 26.80 55.46
N HIS A 50 -16.88 25.52 55.88
CA HIS A 50 -16.77 25.12 57.30
C HIS A 50 -16.20 23.69 57.52
N THR A 51 -15.10 23.63 58.28
CA THR A 51 -14.67 22.65 59.32
C THR A 51 -14.61 21.13 59.06
N HIS A 52 -13.42 20.51 59.22
CA HIS A 52 -13.06 19.73 60.43
C HIS A 52 -11.67 19.03 60.37
N LYS A 53 -10.86 19.37 61.39
CA LYS A 53 -9.85 18.60 62.17
C LYS A 53 -8.95 17.52 61.52
N ALA A 54 -7.64 17.78 61.62
CA ALA A 54 -6.57 16.79 61.54
C ALA A 54 -6.43 16.01 62.86
N PHE A 55 -6.19 14.69 62.77
CA PHE A 55 -5.63 13.88 63.84
C PHE A 55 -4.48 13.03 63.30
N HIS A 56 -3.32 13.18 63.95
CA HIS A 56 -2.14 12.36 63.82
C HIS A 56 -2.44 10.89 64.17
N TYR A 57 -1.78 9.94 63.51
CA TYR A 57 -1.62 8.59 64.02
C TYR A 57 -0.16 8.14 63.96
N GLN A 58 0.30 7.68 65.13
CA GLN A 58 1.62 7.11 65.42
C GLN A 58 1.81 5.74 64.74
N LYS A 59 3.08 5.43 64.46
CA LYS A 59 3.57 4.08 64.18
C LYS A 59 3.52 3.22 65.45
N ASP A 60 3.08 1.98 65.33
CA ASP A 60 3.75 0.82 65.93
C ASP A 60 3.44 -0.46 65.13
N PRO A 61 4.31 -1.50 65.24
CA PRO A 61 4.39 -2.61 64.29
C PRO A 61 3.61 -3.84 64.76
N ASP A 62 3.03 -4.62 63.84
CA ASP A 62 2.86 -6.07 64.04
C ASP A 62 2.53 -6.83 62.75
N VAL A 63 3.31 -7.89 62.54
CA VAL A 63 2.95 -9.27 62.15
C VAL A 63 2.07 -9.49 60.90
N ASP A 64 2.79 -9.94 59.87
CA ASP A 64 2.46 -10.85 58.76
C ASP A 64 1.18 -11.71 58.90
N GLN A 65 0.18 -11.50 58.02
CA GLN A 65 -0.64 -12.56 57.41
C GLN A 65 -1.19 -12.14 56.01
N GLY A 66 -0.61 -12.77 55.00
CA GLY A 66 -1.14 -13.14 53.68
C GLY A 66 -2.39 -12.46 53.10
N HIS A 67 -2.15 -11.50 52.19
CA HIS A 67 -2.94 -11.36 50.96
C HIS A 67 -2.00 -10.91 49.82
N PRO A 68 -2.03 -11.54 48.63
CA PRO A 68 -1.13 -11.20 47.55
C PRO A 68 -1.53 -9.82 46.99
N LYS A 69 -0.69 -8.81 47.27
CA LYS A 69 -0.80 -7.49 46.64
C LYS A 69 -0.82 -7.65 45.13
N SER A 70 -1.83 -7.05 44.50
CA SER A 70 -2.11 -7.06 43.08
C SER A 70 -0.84 -6.85 42.23
N ARG A 71 -0.44 -7.88 41.51
CA ARG A 71 0.70 -7.87 40.58
C ARG A 71 0.26 -7.33 39.21
N PHE A 72 -0.37 -6.15 39.18
CA PHE A 72 -0.76 -5.48 37.94
C PHE A 72 0.34 -4.49 37.52
N MET A 73 1.43 -5.02 36.98
CA MET A 73 2.25 -4.29 36.02
C MET A 73 2.30 -5.15 34.76
N SER A 74 1.27 -5.02 33.91
CA SER A 74 1.16 -5.79 32.67
C SER A 74 2.26 -5.34 31.72
N SER A 75 3.30 -6.14 31.57
CA SER A 75 4.28 -5.94 30.49
C SER A 75 3.57 -6.10 29.13
N MET A 76 4.07 -5.48 28.07
CA MET A 76 3.42 -5.54 26.75
C MET A 76 3.33 -6.99 26.23
N GLU A 77 4.31 -7.79 26.62
CA GLU A 77 4.41 -9.23 26.42
C GLU A 77 3.23 -9.96 27.07
N ASP A 78 2.80 -9.55 28.27
CA ASP A 78 1.68 -10.18 28.97
C ASP A 78 0.36 -9.90 28.26
N LEU A 79 0.15 -8.65 27.85
CA LEU A 79 -1.05 -8.27 27.11
C LEU A 79 -1.13 -9.04 25.78
N LEU A 80 0.02 -9.17 25.10
CA LEU A 80 0.10 -9.94 23.86
C LEU A 80 -0.17 -11.44 24.10
N PHE A 81 0.38 -12.01 25.18
CA PHE A 81 0.10 -13.39 25.57
C PHE A 81 -1.40 -13.62 25.76
N TYR A 82 -2.08 -12.78 26.55
CA TYR A 82 -3.53 -12.90 26.75
C TYR A 82 -4.34 -12.72 25.47
N THR A 83 -3.88 -11.84 24.56
CA THR A 83 -4.51 -11.63 23.25
C THR A 83 -4.45 -12.89 22.39
N ILE A 84 -3.32 -13.60 22.40
CA ILE A 84 -3.12 -14.82 21.57
C ILE A 84 -3.76 -16.05 22.22
N THR A 85 -3.76 -16.13 23.55
CA THR A 85 -4.25 -17.29 24.31
C THR A 85 -5.76 -17.26 24.54
N GLU A 86 -6.44 -16.15 24.22
CA GLU A 86 -7.87 -15.94 24.52
C GLU A 86 -8.19 -16.19 26.00
N GLY A 87 -7.25 -15.83 26.88
CA GLY A 87 -7.38 -16.00 28.34
C GLY A 87 -6.94 -17.36 28.90
N LYS A 88 -6.42 -18.28 28.07
CA LYS A 88 -5.87 -19.56 28.55
C LYS A 88 -4.52 -19.35 29.24
N GLU A 89 -4.27 -20.12 30.31
CA GLU A 89 -3.00 -20.04 31.06
C GLU A 89 -1.80 -20.58 30.27
N MET A 90 -2.02 -21.55 29.39
CA MET A 90 -1.00 -22.12 28.50
C MET A 90 -1.57 -22.45 27.12
N ILE A 91 -0.74 -22.32 26.09
CA ILE A 91 -1.05 -22.75 24.72
C ILE A 91 0.02 -23.68 24.16
N PRO A 92 -0.32 -24.62 23.26
CA PRO A 92 0.68 -25.36 22.52
C PRO A 92 1.56 -24.42 21.68
N LEU A 93 2.88 -24.64 21.66
CA LEU A 93 3.81 -23.87 20.84
C LEU A 93 3.45 -23.90 19.35
N SER A 94 2.90 -25.02 18.87
CA SER A 94 2.41 -25.18 17.50
C SER A 94 1.27 -24.21 17.18
N GLN A 95 0.39 -23.93 18.14
CA GLN A 95 -0.70 -22.95 17.99
C GLN A 95 -0.12 -21.53 17.84
N PHE A 96 0.89 -21.17 18.63
CA PHE A 96 1.57 -19.87 18.49
C PHE A 96 2.25 -19.72 17.11
N ILE A 97 2.97 -20.75 16.65
CA ILE A 97 3.61 -20.74 15.32
C ILE A 97 2.55 -20.63 14.21
N SER A 98 1.42 -21.34 14.35
CA SER A 98 0.31 -21.23 13.40
C SER A 98 -0.30 -19.83 13.40
N ALA A 99 -0.51 -19.23 14.57
CA ALA A 99 -1.05 -17.87 14.68
C ALA A 99 -0.08 -16.83 14.09
N LEU A 100 1.22 -17.00 14.31
CA LEU A 100 2.25 -16.18 13.68
C LEU A 100 2.21 -16.27 12.15
N ARG A 101 2.11 -17.49 11.59
CA ARG A 101 1.99 -17.68 10.13
C ARG A 101 0.75 -17.02 9.54
N LYS A 102 -0.38 -17.01 10.27
CA LYS A 102 -1.61 -16.32 9.83
C LYS A 102 -1.43 -14.80 9.68
N THR A 103 -0.49 -14.20 10.41
CA THR A 103 -0.16 -12.78 10.20
C THR A 103 0.57 -12.52 8.87
N GLY A 104 1.04 -13.57 8.20
CA GLY A 104 1.84 -13.50 6.97
C GLY A 104 3.35 -13.50 7.21
N LEU A 105 3.82 -13.42 8.46
CA LEU A 105 5.24 -13.54 8.76
C LEU A 105 5.74 -14.98 8.63
N LEU A 106 6.89 -15.15 8.00
CA LEU A 106 7.57 -16.44 7.90
C LEU A 106 8.48 -16.68 9.11
N THR A 107 8.63 -17.94 9.51
CA THR A 107 9.59 -18.33 10.56
C THR A 107 11.05 -18.18 10.13
N SER A 108 11.30 -17.94 8.84
CA SER A 108 12.63 -17.61 8.29
C SER A 108 12.94 -16.11 8.33
N ASP A 109 12.00 -15.25 8.76
CA ASP A 109 12.22 -13.80 8.84
C ASP A 109 13.43 -13.48 9.75
N PRO A 110 14.47 -12.79 9.23
CA PRO A 110 15.65 -12.42 10.00
C PRO A 110 15.34 -11.65 11.29
N ARG A 111 14.27 -10.83 11.29
CA ARG A 111 13.84 -10.06 12.47
C ARG A 111 13.21 -10.93 13.55
N LEU A 112 12.88 -12.19 13.26
CA LEU A 112 12.33 -13.15 14.21
C LEU A 112 13.33 -14.22 14.64
N ARG A 113 14.61 -14.10 14.24
CA ARG A 113 15.65 -15.12 14.47
C ARG A 113 15.76 -15.52 15.94
N ASP A 114 15.80 -14.56 16.86
CA ASP A 114 15.95 -14.82 18.29
C ASP A 114 14.72 -15.54 18.84
N CYS A 115 13.52 -15.09 18.49
CA CYS A 115 12.26 -15.74 18.86
C CYS A 115 12.22 -17.19 18.38
N VAL A 116 12.54 -17.44 17.11
CA VAL A 116 12.53 -18.78 16.52
C VAL A 116 13.62 -19.66 17.13
N HIS A 117 14.78 -19.11 17.46
CA HIS A 117 15.84 -19.83 18.15
C HIS A 117 15.38 -20.31 19.54
N GLN A 118 14.78 -19.42 20.35
CA GLN A 118 14.24 -19.76 21.66
C GLN A 118 13.11 -20.79 21.60
N MET A 119 12.22 -20.69 20.60
CA MET A 119 11.18 -21.69 20.36
C MET A 119 11.75 -23.07 20.01
N ARG A 120 12.78 -23.11 19.15
CA ARG A 120 13.46 -24.36 18.76
C ARG A 120 14.23 -24.99 19.92
N GLN A 121 14.91 -24.19 20.73
CA GLN A 121 15.61 -24.66 21.93
C GLN A 121 14.63 -25.33 22.90
N SER A 122 13.51 -24.65 23.18
CA SER A 122 12.48 -25.18 24.08
C SER A 122 11.82 -26.47 23.57
N SER A 123 11.78 -26.65 22.24
CA SER A 123 11.30 -27.89 21.61
C SER A 123 12.31 -29.04 21.68
N ARG A 124 13.61 -28.76 21.79
CA ARG A 124 14.66 -29.78 21.95
C ARG A 124 14.78 -30.25 23.39
N ASP A 125 14.54 -29.35 24.34
CA ASP A 125 14.65 -29.63 25.77
C ASP A 125 13.47 -30.45 26.31
N SER A 126 12.37 -30.58 25.54
CA SER A 126 11.17 -31.33 25.93
C SER A 126 10.96 -32.56 25.03
N PRO A 127 10.72 -33.76 25.59
CA PRO A 127 10.44 -34.96 24.82
C PRO A 127 9.00 -35.01 24.25
N GLY A 128 8.16 -34.02 24.55
CA GLY A 128 6.75 -33.97 24.16
C GLY A 128 6.30 -32.61 23.63
N PRO A 129 4.98 -32.44 23.34
CA PRO A 129 4.45 -31.16 22.86
C PRO A 129 4.70 -30.06 23.89
N VAL A 130 5.44 -29.03 23.48
CA VAL A 130 5.78 -27.89 24.33
C VAL A 130 4.54 -27.05 24.59
N MET A 131 4.19 -26.93 25.87
CA MET A 131 3.21 -25.96 26.35
C MET A 131 3.93 -24.65 26.69
N MET A 132 3.43 -23.56 26.14
CA MET A 132 3.94 -22.22 26.33
C MET A 132 3.11 -21.52 27.40
N ASP A 133 3.74 -21.32 28.56
CA ASP A 133 3.28 -20.47 29.64
C ASP A 133 3.74 -19.01 29.41
N GLN A 134 3.27 -18.11 30.27
CA GLN A 134 3.61 -16.69 30.22
C GLN A 134 5.14 -16.45 30.31
N LYS A 135 5.87 -17.25 31.09
CA LYS A 135 7.32 -17.11 31.25
C LYS A 135 8.07 -17.51 29.99
N LEU A 136 7.72 -18.67 29.41
CA LEU A 136 8.28 -19.14 28.15
C LEU A 136 7.97 -18.16 27.02
N PHE A 137 6.73 -17.65 26.98
CA PHE A 137 6.33 -16.63 26.01
C PHE A 137 7.22 -15.40 26.09
N ARG A 138 7.39 -14.78 27.28
CA ARG A 138 8.28 -13.62 27.47
C ARG A 138 9.71 -13.89 26.99
N ARG A 139 10.25 -15.07 27.31
CA ARG A 139 11.59 -15.47 26.86
C ARG A 139 11.68 -15.58 25.34
N CYS A 140 10.64 -16.11 24.70
CA CYS A 140 10.60 -16.23 23.24
C CYS A 140 10.37 -14.90 22.53
N VAL A 141 9.49 -14.02 23.03
CA VAL A 141 9.08 -12.81 22.27
C VAL A 141 9.86 -11.55 22.63
N GLY A 142 10.56 -11.51 23.77
CA GLY A 142 11.10 -10.27 24.35
C GLY A 142 11.90 -9.40 23.37
N ASN A 143 12.85 -9.98 22.64
CA ASN A 143 13.68 -9.24 21.68
C ASN A 143 12.91 -8.76 20.43
N ASN A 144 11.76 -9.37 20.13
CA ASN A 144 11.00 -9.15 18.89
C ASN A 144 9.58 -8.61 19.16
N ILE A 145 9.31 -8.15 20.40
CA ILE A 145 7.97 -7.80 20.88
C ILE A 145 7.32 -6.69 20.06
N MET A 146 8.09 -5.72 19.57
CA MET A 146 7.55 -4.61 18.77
C MET A 146 6.96 -5.10 17.44
N LEU A 147 7.66 -5.99 16.73
CA LEU A 147 7.20 -6.56 15.47
C LEU A 147 5.99 -7.46 15.70
N LEU A 148 6.06 -8.35 16.69
CA LEU A 148 4.97 -9.26 17.03
C LEU A 148 3.73 -8.51 17.50
N THR A 149 3.89 -7.43 18.27
CA THR A 149 2.77 -6.57 18.68
C THR A 149 2.10 -5.92 17.48
N LYS A 150 2.86 -5.46 16.47
CA LYS A 150 2.27 -4.95 15.23
C LYS A 150 1.49 -6.03 14.48
N ALA A 151 2.08 -7.22 14.37
CA ALA A 151 1.49 -8.36 13.67
C ALA A 151 0.15 -8.77 14.28
N PHE A 152 0.14 -9.10 15.58
CA PHE A 152 -1.06 -9.62 16.25
C PHE A 152 -2.13 -8.57 16.53
N ARG A 153 -1.77 -7.27 16.60
CA ARG A 153 -2.77 -6.18 16.71
C ARG A 153 -3.33 -5.74 15.35
N LYS A 154 -3.08 -6.50 14.28
CA LYS A 154 -3.49 -6.18 12.91
C LYS A 154 -3.11 -4.73 12.52
N LYS A 155 -1.85 -4.35 12.80
CA LYS A 155 -1.28 -3.04 12.49
C LYS A 155 -0.32 -3.06 11.30
N PHE A 156 -0.16 -4.21 10.65
CA PHE A 156 0.50 -4.27 9.36
C PHE A 156 -0.34 -3.59 8.29
N ILE A 157 0.35 -3.20 7.21
CA ILE A 157 -0.23 -2.54 6.05
C ILE A 157 -1.37 -3.34 5.43
N ILE A 158 -1.31 -4.67 5.51
CA ILE A 158 -2.43 -5.56 5.21
C ILE A 158 -2.87 -6.26 6.51
N PRO A 159 -3.94 -5.78 7.16
CA PRO A 159 -4.46 -6.36 8.40
C PRO A 159 -4.91 -7.83 8.24
N ASP A 160 -5.70 -8.11 7.21
CA ASP A 160 -6.35 -9.40 6.98
C ASP A 160 -5.62 -10.17 5.85
N PHE A 161 -4.39 -10.58 6.14
CA PHE A 161 -3.49 -11.17 5.13
C PHE A 161 -4.02 -12.48 4.54
N GLU A 162 -4.66 -13.34 5.33
CA GLU A 162 -5.26 -14.60 4.83
C GLU A 162 -6.32 -14.35 3.75
N GLN A 163 -7.07 -13.25 3.83
CA GLN A 163 -8.03 -12.90 2.79
C GLN A 163 -7.29 -12.49 1.51
N LEU A 164 -6.28 -11.62 1.61
CA LEU A 164 -5.45 -11.22 0.47
C LEU A 164 -4.86 -12.44 -0.23
N THR A 165 -4.29 -13.41 0.50
CA THR A 165 -3.68 -14.60 -0.11
C THR A 165 -4.69 -15.46 -0.87
N GLN A 166 -5.93 -15.59 -0.39
CA GLN A 166 -7.00 -16.29 -1.12
C GLN A 166 -7.37 -15.60 -2.43
N HIS A 167 -7.38 -14.26 -2.46
CA HIS A 167 -7.59 -13.52 -3.70
C HIS A 167 -6.41 -13.70 -4.67
N ILE A 168 -5.18 -13.66 -4.17
CA ILE A 168 -3.98 -13.88 -4.98
C ILE A 168 -3.94 -15.30 -5.57
N ASN A 169 -4.33 -16.32 -4.81
CA ASN A 169 -4.43 -17.70 -5.31
C ASN A 169 -5.41 -17.80 -6.49
N ARG A 170 -6.59 -17.16 -6.38
CA ARG A 170 -7.57 -17.15 -7.47
C ARG A 170 -7.05 -16.45 -8.72
N MET A 171 -6.37 -15.32 -8.57
CA MET A 171 -5.74 -14.60 -9.68
C MET A 171 -4.62 -15.42 -10.32
N TYR A 172 -3.86 -16.16 -9.50
CA TYR A 172 -2.85 -17.10 -9.99
C TYR A 172 -3.50 -18.19 -10.87
N ASP A 173 -4.57 -18.83 -10.38
CA ASP A 173 -5.28 -19.90 -11.09
C ASP A 173 -5.89 -19.40 -12.41
N ASN A 174 -6.45 -18.19 -12.42
CA ASN A 174 -7.00 -17.55 -13.61
C ASN A 174 -5.92 -17.23 -14.64
N ALA A 175 -4.79 -16.68 -14.21
CA ALA A 175 -3.66 -16.38 -15.09
C ALA A 175 -3.00 -17.66 -15.63
N GLN A 176 -3.03 -18.76 -14.89
CA GLN A 176 -2.47 -20.04 -15.33
C GLN A 176 -3.16 -20.59 -16.59
N GLN A 177 -4.45 -20.29 -16.78
CA GLN A 177 -5.22 -20.70 -17.97
C GLN A 177 -4.79 -20.02 -19.27
N GLN A 178 -3.90 -19.02 -19.20
CA GLN A 178 -3.35 -18.39 -20.39
C GLN A 178 -2.26 -19.28 -21.00
N GLU A 179 -2.55 -19.85 -22.17
CA GLU A 179 -1.64 -20.72 -22.94
C GLU A 179 -0.93 -19.98 -24.10
N ALA A 180 -1.25 -18.71 -24.30
CA ALA A 180 -0.62 -17.90 -25.35
C ALA A 180 0.83 -17.54 -25.02
N GLY A 181 1.56 -17.11 -26.05
CA GLY A 181 2.94 -16.63 -25.95
C GLY A 181 3.97 -17.65 -26.43
N GLN A 182 5.23 -17.24 -26.45
CA GLN A 182 6.36 -18.06 -26.86
C GLN A 182 7.54 -17.87 -25.92
N VAL A 183 8.21 -18.97 -25.55
CA VAL A 183 9.43 -18.91 -24.75
C VAL A 183 10.52 -18.25 -25.58
N ALA A 184 11.31 -17.37 -24.96
CA ALA A 184 12.46 -16.77 -25.63
C ALA A 184 13.49 -17.85 -26.01
N ASP A 185 13.78 -17.97 -27.30
CA ASP A 185 14.59 -19.04 -27.88
C ASP A 185 15.87 -18.56 -28.58
N TYR A 186 16.14 -17.25 -28.58
CA TYR A 186 17.32 -16.66 -29.20
C TYR A 186 18.63 -17.08 -28.52
N ILE A 187 18.57 -17.54 -27.27
CA ILE A 187 19.67 -18.26 -26.60
C ILE A 187 19.20 -19.61 -26.02
N PRO A 188 20.05 -20.66 -26.05
CA PRO A 188 19.68 -21.99 -25.56
C PRO A 188 19.27 -22.05 -24.08
N GLN A 189 19.79 -21.15 -23.25
CA GLN A 189 19.54 -21.15 -21.80
C GLN A 189 18.11 -20.74 -21.46
N LEU A 190 17.53 -19.79 -22.22
CA LEU A 190 16.13 -19.39 -22.04
C LEU A 190 15.18 -20.43 -22.66
N ALA A 191 15.56 -21.01 -23.81
CA ALA A 191 14.78 -22.04 -24.49
C ALA A 191 14.56 -23.32 -23.66
N LYS A 192 15.39 -23.57 -22.64
CA LYS A 192 15.30 -24.74 -21.75
C LYS A 192 14.13 -24.67 -20.76
N PHE A 193 13.61 -23.48 -20.47
CA PHE A 193 12.52 -23.37 -19.51
C PHE A 193 11.23 -23.89 -20.11
N SER A 194 10.50 -24.70 -19.34
CA SER A 194 9.19 -25.19 -19.76
C SER A 194 8.19 -24.02 -19.85
N PRO A 195 7.35 -23.96 -20.90
CA PRO A 195 6.28 -22.96 -21.01
C PRO A 195 5.24 -23.09 -19.89
N ASP A 196 5.16 -24.24 -19.22
CA ASP A 196 4.18 -24.50 -18.17
C ASP A 196 4.53 -23.82 -16.84
N LEU A 197 5.79 -23.41 -16.66
CA LEU A 197 6.25 -22.80 -15.40
C LEU A 197 5.52 -21.49 -15.12
N TRP A 198 4.96 -21.38 -13.91
CA TRP A 198 4.25 -20.19 -13.46
C TRP A 198 4.39 -20.01 -11.96
N GLY A 199 5.02 -18.91 -11.55
CA GLY A 199 5.22 -18.56 -10.15
C GLY A 199 4.84 -17.10 -9.85
N VAL A 200 4.18 -16.89 -8.71
CA VAL A 200 3.89 -15.56 -8.17
C VAL A 200 4.33 -15.52 -6.71
N SER A 201 5.11 -14.53 -6.33
CA SER A 201 5.46 -14.26 -4.95
C SER A 201 5.24 -12.79 -4.60
N LEU A 202 4.76 -12.53 -3.40
CA LEU A 202 4.57 -11.19 -2.86
C LEU A 202 5.24 -11.03 -1.49
N CYS A 203 5.70 -9.81 -1.23
CA CYS A 203 6.24 -9.38 0.06
C CYS A 203 5.70 -7.99 0.38
N THR A 204 5.04 -7.81 1.54
CA THR A 204 4.57 -6.49 1.97
C THR A 204 5.71 -5.67 2.58
N ILE A 205 5.52 -4.35 2.70
CA ILE A 205 6.50 -3.47 3.35
C ILE A 205 6.74 -3.80 4.84
N ASP A 206 5.83 -4.56 5.48
CA ASP A 206 5.98 -5.06 6.84
C ASP A 206 6.64 -6.44 6.91
N GLY A 207 6.90 -7.08 5.77
CA GLY A 207 7.53 -8.41 5.65
C GLY A 207 6.55 -9.58 5.65
N GLN A 208 5.25 -9.34 5.45
CA GLN A 208 4.27 -10.42 5.23
C GLN A 208 4.52 -11.02 3.84
N ARG A 209 4.52 -12.35 3.71
CA ARG A 209 4.91 -13.03 2.47
C ARG A 209 3.95 -14.15 2.11
N HIS A 210 3.69 -14.29 0.82
CA HIS A 210 2.89 -15.38 0.24
C HIS A 210 3.40 -15.70 -1.16
N SER A 211 3.36 -16.99 -1.52
CA SER A 211 3.95 -17.50 -2.75
C SER A 211 3.10 -18.66 -3.28
N VAL A 212 2.88 -18.72 -4.60
CA VAL A 212 2.05 -19.72 -5.28
C VAL A 212 2.72 -20.14 -6.59
N GLY A 213 2.74 -21.44 -6.86
CA GLY A 213 3.35 -22.01 -8.07
C GLY A 213 4.85 -22.25 -7.97
N ASP A 214 5.54 -22.12 -9.10
CA ASP A 214 6.98 -22.44 -9.27
C ASP A 214 7.92 -21.35 -8.73
N THR A 215 7.69 -20.90 -7.49
CA THR A 215 8.31 -19.68 -6.95
C THR A 215 9.76 -19.79 -6.53
N LYS A 216 10.27 -21.02 -6.42
CA LYS A 216 11.63 -21.34 -5.94
C LYS A 216 12.59 -21.70 -7.07
N VAL A 217 12.10 -21.77 -8.31
CA VAL A 217 12.94 -22.03 -9.47
C VAL A 217 13.79 -20.79 -9.75
N PRO A 218 15.12 -20.91 -9.81
CA PRO A 218 15.99 -19.80 -10.20
C PRO A 218 15.82 -19.46 -11.69
N PHE A 219 15.80 -18.16 -11.99
CA PHE A 219 15.80 -17.65 -13.36
C PHE A 219 16.60 -16.33 -13.44
N CYS A 220 17.14 -16.03 -14.62
CA CYS A 220 17.88 -14.78 -14.84
C CYS A 220 16.94 -13.56 -14.80
N LEU A 221 17.32 -12.50 -14.09
CA LEU A 221 16.59 -11.23 -14.03
C LEU A 221 16.44 -10.60 -15.42
N GLN A 222 17.44 -10.73 -16.27
CA GLN A 222 17.46 -10.08 -17.57
C GLN A 222 17.20 -8.57 -17.41
N SER A 223 16.37 -7.97 -18.25
CA SER A 223 16.02 -6.54 -18.15
C SER A 223 15.39 -6.10 -16.81
N CYS A 224 14.96 -7.00 -15.92
CA CYS A 224 14.52 -6.64 -14.58
C CYS A 224 15.66 -6.10 -13.69
N VAL A 225 16.93 -6.29 -14.05
CA VAL A 225 18.07 -5.73 -13.32
C VAL A 225 18.26 -4.23 -13.55
N LYS A 226 17.86 -3.70 -14.72
CA LYS A 226 18.04 -2.30 -15.13
C LYS A 226 17.54 -1.26 -14.10
N PRO A 227 16.32 -1.39 -13.52
CA PRO A 227 15.90 -0.47 -12.47
C PRO A 227 16.76 -0.56 -11.21
N LEU A 228 17.31 -1.73 -10.89
CA LEU A 228 18.16 -1.93 -9.71
C LEU A 228 19.54 -1.30 -9.93
N GLU A 229 20.12 -1.49 -11.11
CA GLU A 229 21.34 -0.83 -11.55
C GLU A 229 21.21 0.70 -11.47
N TYR A 230 20.11 1.24 -12.00
CA TYR A 230 19.81 2.67 -11.91
C TYR A 230 19.65 3.17 -10.47
N ALA A 231 18.96 2.41 -9.63
CA ALA A 231 18.79 2.76 -8.23
C ALA A 231 20.13 2.79 -7.48
N ILE A 232 21.03 1.84 -7.75
CA ILE A 232 22.39 1.82 -7.17
C ILE A 232 23.18 3.03 -7.65
N ALA A 233 23.19 3.31 -8.96
CA ALA A 233 23.89 4.47 -9.51
C ALA A 233 23.38 5.80 -8.90
N LEU A 234 22.06 5.96 -8.77
CA LEU A 234 21.48 7.12 -8.10
C LEU A 234 21.84 7.21 -6.61
N HIS A 235 21.87 6.07 -5.93
CA HIS A 235 22.22 6.02 -4.51
C HIS A 235 23.66 6.47 -4.26
N GLU A 236 24.59 6.06 -5.12
CA GLU A 236 26.01 6.38 -4.98
C GLU A 236 26.38 7.77 -5.49
N PHE A 237 25.83 8.19 -6.64
CA PHE A 237 26.29 9.38 -7.35
C PHE A 237 25.29 10.54 -7.39
N GLY A 238 24.04 10.28 -6.98
CA GLY A 238 22.97 11.28 -7.02
C GLY A 238 22.37 11.50 -8.42
N SER A 239 21.18 12.10 -8.44
CA SER A 239 20.39 12.30 -9.67
C SER A 239 21.05 13.24 -10.68
N GLU A 240 21.70 14.31 -10.21
CA GLU A 240 22.35 15.27 -11.11
C GLU A 240 23.48 14.63 -11.92
N HIS A 241 24.34 13.84 -11.28
CA HIS A 241 25.46 13.20 -11.97
C HIS A 241 24.97 12.12 -12.94
N VAL A 242 24.10 11.22 -12.49
CA VAL A 242 23.60 10.12 -13.35
C VAL A 242 22.91 10.66 -14.60
N HIS A 243 22.10 11.72 -14.47
CA HIS A 243 21.35 12.28 -15.59
C HIS A 243 22.13 13.24 -16.49
N GLN A 244 23.42 13.45 -16.22
CA GLN A 244 24.33 13.98 -17.24
C GLN A 244 24.53 12.97 -18.38
N PHE A 245 24.37 11.67 -18.12
CA PHE A 245 24.65 10.61 -19.09
C PHE A 245 23.39 9.91 -19.64
N VAL A 246 22.29 9.88 -18.88
CA VAL A 246 21.03 9.23 -19.30
C VAL A 246 19.82 10.14 -19.10
N GLY A 247 18.88 10.12 -20.03
CA GLY A 247 17.63 10.86 -19.95
C GLY A 247 16.64 10.33 -18.91
N LYS A 248 15.46 10.94 -18.88
CA LYS A 248 14.37 10.68 -17.92
C LYS A 248 13.03 10.38 -18.58
N GLU A 249 13.00 10.26 -19.90
CA GLU A 249 11.75 10.26 -20.66
C GLU A 249 11.60 8.99 -21.49
N PRO A 250 10.36 8.55 -21.75
CA PRO A 250 10.11 7.46 -22.68
C PRO A 250 10.56 7.86 -24.08
N SER A 251 11.08 6.90 -24.85
CA SER A 251 11.59 7.18 -26.21
C SER A 251 10.51 7.48 -27.23
N GLY A 252 9.26 7.02 -27.01
CA GLY A 252 8.17 7.07 -28.01
C GLY A 252 8.40 6.17 -29.25
N PHE A 253 9.62 5.72 -29.48
CA PHE A 253 9.99 4.72 -30.49
C PHE A 253 9.89 3.30 -29.94
N LYS A 254 9.74 2.33 -30.87
CA LYS A 254 9.89 0.90 -30.55
C LYS A 254 11.22 0.66 -29.85
N PHE A 255 11.23 -0.16 -28.80
CA PHE A 255 12.42 -0.52 -28.02
C PHE A 255 13.56 -1.10 -28.87
N ASN A 256 13.24 -1.55 -30.09
CA ASN A 256 14.19 -2.09 -31.05
C ASN A 256 15.02 -1.06 -31.83
N LYS A 257 14.63 0.21 -31.82
CA LYS A 257 15.30 1.25 -32.62
C LYS A 257 16.55 1.78 -31.91
N LEU A 258 17.65 1.88 -32.64
CA LEU A 258 18.85 2.61 -32.19
C LEU A 258 18.54 4.11 -32.25
N SER A 259 18.34 4.75 -31.10
CA SER A 259 18.07 6.18 -31.02
C SER A 259 18.56 6.77 -29.71
N LEU A 260 19.09 7.99 -29.78
CA LEU A 260 19.34 8.86 -28.63
C LEU A 260 18.28 9.97 -28.63
N ASN A 261 18.23 10.74 -27.55
CA ASN A 261 17.44 11.96 -27.48
C ASN A 261 18.16 13.13 -28.17
N ASP A 262 17.53 14.30 -28.18
CA ASP A 262 18.08 15.51 -28.82
C ASP A 262 19.36 16.04 -28.16
N GLU A 263 19.70 15.54 -26.96
CA GLU A 263 20.94 15.85 -26.23
C GLU A 263 22.04 14.78 -26.43
N ASP A 264 21.88 13.89 -27.42
CA ASP A 264 22.79 12.76 -27.67
C ASP A 264 22.98 11.82 -26.45
N LYS A 265 21.92 11.63 -25.64
CA LYS A 265 21.88 10.69 -24.51
C LYS A 265 20.88 9.56 -24.76
N PRO A 266 21.06 8.37 -24.17
CA PRO A 266 19.99 7.38 -24.12
C PRO A 266 18.75 7.95 -23.43
N HIS A 267 17.57 7.62 -23.94
CA HIS A 267 16.29 8.20 -23.48
C HIS A 267 16.02 8.02 -21.99
N ASN A 268 16.29 6.82 -21.47
CA ASN A 268 16.06 6.45 -20.08
C ASN A 268 16.87 5.18 -19.71
N PRO A 269 17.04 4.87 -18.42
CA PRO A 269 17.78 3.69 -17.95
C PRO A 269 17.05 2.34 -18.18
N MET A 270 15.76 2.35 -18.54
CA MET A 270 14.99 1.11 -18.73
C MET A 270 15.23 0.48 -20.11
N VAL A 271 15.81 1.21 -21.05
CA VAL A 271 16.27 0.70 -22.35
C VAL A 271 17.74 0.26 -22.30
N ASN A 272 18.14 -0.66 -23.19
CA ASN A 272 19.50 -1.23 -23.21
C ASN A 272 20.59 -0.17 -23.28
N ALA A 273 20.44 0.86 -24.13
CA ALA A 273 21.43 1.92 -24.27
C ALA A 273 21.65 2.68 -22.95
N GLY A 274 20.60 2.96 -22.19
CA GLY A 274 20.70 3.63 -20.90
C GLY A 274 21.37 2.75 -19.86
N ALA A 275 20.99 1.48 -19.78
CA ALA A 275 21.61 0.50 -18.89
C ALA A 275 23.11 0.30 -19.18
N ILE A 276 23.51 0.21 -20.45
CA ILE A 276 24.94 0.11 -20.84
C ILE A 276 25.73 1.35 -20.40
N VAL A 277 25.15 2.54 -20.52
CA VAL A 277 25.77 3.77 -20.01
C VAL A 277 25.88 3.74 -18.48
N LEU A 278 24.84 3.32 -17.77
CA LEU A 278 24.90 3.16 -16.31
C LEU A 278 25.96 2.14 -15.86
N SER A 279 26.12 1.05 -16.61
CA SER A 279 27.17 0.05 -16.39
C SER A 279 28.57 0.64 -16.48
N SER A 280 28.76 1.81 -17.11
CA SER A 280 30.05 2.52 -17.12
C SER A 280 30.29 3.40 -15.88
N LEU A 281 29.23 3.75 -15.13
CA LEU A 281 29.29 4.65 -13.98
C LEU A 281 29.60 3.91 -12.66
N ILE A 282 29.22 2.64 -12.55
CA ILE A 282 29.37 1.88 -11.30
C ILE A 282 30.82 1.41 -11.13
N LYS A 283 31.50 1.93 -10.09
CA LYS A 283 32.87 1.57 -9.68
C LYS A 283 33.86 1.51 -10.87
N PRO A 284 34.02 2.60 -11.66
CA PRO A 284 34.75 2.57 -12.93
C PRO A 284 36.26 2.30 -12.79
N HIS A 285 36.83 2.53 -11.61
CA HIS A 285 38.25 2.31 -11.32
C HIS A 285 38.56 0.95 -10.69
N SER A 286 37.54 0.15 -10.38
CA SER A 286 37.70 -1.20 -9.83
C SER A 286 37.84 -2.23 -10.93
N ASN A 287 38.42 -3.39 -10.59
CA ASN A 287 38.49 -4.51 -11.53
C ASN A 287 37.10 -5.17 -11.73
N LYS A 288 36.93 -5.98 -12.78
CA LYS A 288 35.63 -6.58 -13.14
C LYS A 288 34.99 -7.39 -11.99
N ALA A 289 35.78 -8.08 -11.17
CA ALA A 289 35.27 -8.90 -10.08
C ALA A 289 34.73 -8.03 -8.94
N GLU A 290 35.50 -7.04 -8.48
CA GLU A 290 35.08 -6.10 -7.43
C GLU A 290 33.80 -5.34 -7.81
N ARG A 291 33.67 -4.95 -9.09
CA ARG A 291 32.47 -4.28 -9.59
C ARG A 291 31.23 -5.17 -9.52
N PHE A 292 31.39 -6.45 -9.85
CA PHE A 292 30.32 -7.43 -9.79
C PHE A 292 29.94 -7.76 -8.34
N ASP A 293 30.92 -7.99 -7.46
CA ASP A 293 30.70 -8.26 -6.05
C ASP A 293 29.95 -7.10 -5.38
N HIS A 294 30.33 -5.85 -5.70
CA HIS A 294 29.65 -4.65 -5.21
C HIS A 294 28.15 -4.63 -5.56
N VAL A 295 27.78 -4.91 -6.81
CA VAL A 295 26.35 -4.97 -7.20
C VAL A 295 25.65 -6.17 -6.55
N MET A 296 26.32 -7.32 -6.47
CA MET A 296 25.77 -8.51 -5.81
C MET A 296 25.50 -8.29 -4.32
N GLU A 297 26.34 -7.53 -3.62
CA GLU A 297 26.10 -7.12 -2.23
C GLU A 297 24.84 -6.28 -2.10
N PHE A 298 24.67 -5.25 -2.95
CA PHE A 298 23.44 -4.47 -2.99
C PHE A 298 22.20 -5.34 -3.24
N LEU A 299 22.25 -6.24 -4.22
CA LEU A 299 21.11 -7.12 -4.53
C LEU A 299 20.79 -8.10 -3.38
N LYS A 300 21.81 -8.63 -2.70
CA LYS A 300 21.62 -9.47 -1.50
C LYS A 300 20.99 -8.68 -0.35
N SER A 301 21.41 -7.45 -0.11
CA SER A 301 20.79 -6.57 0.90
C SER A 301 19.35 -6.21 0.51
N LEU A 302 19.08 -5.90 -0.76
CA LEU A 302 17.72 -5.65 -1.27
C LEU A 302 16.80 -6.87 -1.10
N ALA A 303 17.34 -8.07 -1.28
CA ALA A 303 16.63 -9.34 -1.12
C ALA A 303 16.57 -9.85 0.33
N GLY A 304 17.17 -9.14 1.29
CA GLY A 304 17.23 -9.56 2.69
C GLY A 304 17.94 -10.89 2.92
N SER A 305 19.04 -11.13 2.17
CA SER A 305 19.82 -12.37 2.16
C SER A 305 19.11 -13.63 1.62
N GLU A 306 17.99 -13.46 0.91
CA GLU A 306 17.40 -14.51 0.08
C GLU A 306 18.29 -14.83 -1.15
N TYR A 307 17.90 -15.83 -1.94
CA TYR A 307 18.68 -16.29 -3.08
C TYR A 307 18.94 -15.18 -4.13
N VAL A 308 20.22 -14.88 -4.35
CA VAL A 308 20.73 -14.08 -5.48
C VAL A 308 21.93 -14.83 -6.05
N GLY A 309 21.79 -15.34 -7.27
CA GLY A 309 22.74 -16.20 -7.96
C GLY A 309 23.30 -15.55 -9.23
N PHE A 310 24.03 -16.34 -10.02
CA PHE A 310 24.60 -15.89 -11.29
C PHE A 310 24.74 -17.06 -12.26
N SER A 311 24.24 -16.88 -13.47
CA SER A 311 24.36 -17.86 -14.55
C SER A 311 25.49 -17.49 -15.50
N ASN A 312 26.67 -18.11 -15.31
CA ASN A 312 27.76 -17.96 -16.27
C ASN A 312 27.36 -18.47 -17.66
N ALA A 313 26.52 -19.52 -17.74
CA ALA A 313 26.07 -20.06 -19.01
C ALA A 313 25.23 -19.05 -19.81
N THR A 314 24.29 -18.36 -19.16
CA THR A 314 23.51 -17.29 -19.80
C THR A 314 24.41 -16.12 -20.18
N PHE A 315 25.35 -15.73 -19.30
CA PHE A 315 26.30 -14.65 -19.59
C PHE A 315 27.12 -14.89 -20.86
N GLN A 316 27.70 -16.08 -21.03
CA GLN A 316 28.48 -16.39 -22.23
C GLN A 316 27.59 -16.33 -23.47
N SER A 317 26.38 -16.93 -23.42
CA SER A 317 25.48 -16.93 -24.57
C SER A 317 24.95 -15.54 -24.92
N GLU A 318 24.53 -14.73 -23.93
CA GLU A 318 24.11 -13.34 -24.15
C GLU A 318 25.23 -12.48 -24.76
N ARG A 319 26.48 -12.69 -24.33
CA ARG A 319 27.63 -11.99 -24.90
C ARG A 319 27.89 -12.44 -26.34
N ASP A 320 27.89 -13.73 -26.60
CA ASP A 320 28.21 -14.28 -27.92
C ASP A 320 27.12 -13.99 -28.97
N THR A 321 25.85 -13.84 -28.56
CA THR A 321 24.73 -13.42 -29.43
C THR A 321 24.38 -11.94 -29.30
N GLY A 322 25.25 -11.15 -28.66
CA GLY A 322 24.99 -9.79 -28.21
C GLY A 322 25.17 -8.69 -29.28
N ASP A 323 25.20 -9.03 -30.57
CA ASP A 323 25.56 -8.14 -31.69
C ASP A 323 24.91 -6.76 -31.62
N ARG A 324 23.62 -6.74 -31.28
CA ARG A 324 22.86 -5.49 -31.16
C ARG A 324 23.37 -4.60 -30.03
N ASN A 325 23.73 -5.17 -28.89
CA ASN A 325 24.28 -4.42 -27.77
C ASN A 325 25.70 -3.92 -28.11
N TYR A 326 26.49 -4.67 -28.88
CA TYR A 326 27.75 -4.17 -29.44
C TYR A 326 27.53 -2.97 -30.37
N ALA A 327 26.55 -3.04 -31.29
CA ALA A 327 26.21 -1.91 -32.15
C ALA A 327 25.78 -0.67 -31.35
N ILE A 328 24.98 -0.86 -30.29
CA ILE A 328 24.63 0.21 -29.32
C ILE A 328 25.91 0.78 -28.70
N GLY A 329 26.79 -0.07 -28.18
CA GLY A 329 28.03 0.35 -27.51
C GLY A 329 28.93 1.18 -28.42
N TYR A 330 29.18 0.75 -29.67
CA TYR A 330 29.96 1.53 -30.63
C TYR A 330 29.30 2.86 -30.99
N TYR A 331 27.98 2.88 -31.15
CA TYR A 331 27.24 4.11 -31.43
C TYR A 331 27.33 5.12 -30.26
N LEU A 332 27.17 4.64 -29.02
CA LEU A 332 27.33 5.45 -27.81
C LEU A 332 28.77 5.97 -27.65
N LYS A 333 29.77 5.16 -28.02
CA LYS A 333 31.18 5.54 -27.99
C LYS A 333 31.47 6.68 -28.98
N GLU A 334 30.99 6.57 -30.21
CA GLU A 334 31.14 7.62 -31.23
C GLU A 334 30.50 8.94 -30.78
N LYS A 335 29.33 8.86 -30.13
CA LYS A 335 28.59 10.00 -29.60
C LYS A 335 29.07 10.51 -28.24
N LYS A 336 30.14 9.94 -27.68
CA LYS A 336 30.72 10.32 -26.38
C LYS A 336 29.70 10.27 -25.22
N CYS A 337 28.82 9.28 -25.24
CA CYS A 337 27.81 9.11 -24.18
C CYS A 337 28.39 8.50 -22.88
N PHE A 338 29.61 7.96 -22.93
CA PHE A 338 30.30 7.40 -21.76
C PHE A 338 31.17 8.47 -21.09
N PRO A 339 31.47 8.33 -19.78
CA PRO A 339 32.52 9.13 -19.15
C PRO A 339 33.86 8.99 -19.87
N ASP A 340 34.68 10.04 -19.87
CA ASP A 340 35.95 10.09 -20.62
C ASP A 340 36.93 8.96 -20.26
N THR A 341 36.83 8.43 -19.04
CA THR A 341 37.69 7.35 -18.51
C THR A 341 37.15 5.94 -18.75
N ALA A 342 35.95 5.80 -19.31
CA ALA A 342 35.26 4.52 -19.41
C ALA A 342 35.68 3.72 -20.65
N ASP A 343 35.92 2.42 -20.46
CA ASP A 343 36.00 1.45 -21.57
C ASP A 343 34.62 0.90 -21.90
N MET A 344 34.17 1.17 -23.13
CA MET A 344 32.91 0.68 -23.68
C MET A 344 32.81 -0.85 -23.62
N THR A 345 33.90 -1.57 -23.90
CA THR A 345 33.89 -3.04 -23.94
C THR A 345 33.71 -3.60 -22.53
N ALA A 346 34.43 -3.04 -21.55
CA ALA A 346 34.25 -3.39 -20.14
C ALA A 346 32.84 -3.05 -19.63
N ALA A 347 32.22 -1.94 -20.07
CA ALA A 347 30.84 -1.61 -19.71
C ALA A 347 29.83 -2.61 -20.30
N LEU A 348 30.02 -3.03 -21.55
CA LEU A 348 29.19 -4.07 -22.18
C LEU A 348 29.33 -5.43 -21.50
N ASP A 349 30.55 -5.89 -21.23
CA ASP A 349 30.77 -7.14 -20.50
C ASP A 349 30.06 -7.11 -19.14
N PHE A 350 30.18 -5.99 -18.42
CA PHE A 350 29.53 -5.82 -17.13
C PHE A 350 28.01 -5.82 -17.25
N TYR A 351 27.46 -5.13 -18.24
CA TYR A 351 26.02 -5.16 -18.55
C TYR A 351 25.50 -6.59 -18.79
N PHE A 352 26.23 -7.42 -19.54
CA PHE A 352 25.86 -8.83 -19.76
C PHE A 352 25.92 -9.65 -18.46
N GLN A 353 26.91 -9.40 -17.59
CA GLN A 353 26.99 -10.05 -16.29
C GLN A 353 25.76 -9.70 -15.43
N LEU A 354 25.38 -8.41 -15.37
CA LEU A 354 24.22 -7.96 -14.60
C LEU A 354 22.90 -8.58 -15.10
N CYS A 355 22.71 -8.68 -16.42
CA CYS A 355 21.51 -9.31 -17.00
C CYS A 355 21.42 -10.81 -16.68
N SER A 356 22.55 -11.45 -16.38
CA SER A 356 22.66 -12.90 -16.12
C SER A 356 22.59 -13.26 -14.63
N ILE A 357 22.31 -12.29 -13.75
CA ILE A 357 22.06 -12.50 -12.32
C ILE A 357 20.76 -13.29 -12.15
N GLU A 358 20.77 -14.30 -11.28
CA GLU A 358 19.63 -15.17 -11.02
C GLU A 358 18.91 -14.79 -9.72
N VAL A 359 17.58 -14.88 -9.75
CA VAL A 359 16.71 -14.75 -8.58
C VAL A 359 15.64 -15.83 -8.60
N THR A 360 14.91 -15.98 -7.51
CA THR A 360 13.64 -16.70 -7.49
C THR A 360 12.49 -15.70 -7.41
N CYS A 361 11.23 -16.14 -7.57
CA CYS A 361 10.09 -15.25 -7.31
C CYS A 361 10.13 -14.74 -5.87
N GLU A 362 10.50 -15.60 -4.92
CA GLU A 362 10.58 -15.26 -3.51
C GLU A 362 11.57 -14.13 -3.25
N SER A 363 12.83 -14.25 -3.71
CA SER A 363 13.82 -13.19 -3.51
C SER A 363 13.50 -11.93 -4.32
N GLY A 364 13.00 -12.07 -5.55
CA GLY A 364 12.54 -10.96 -6.38
C GLY A 364 11.41 -10.14 -5.74
N SER A 365 10.48 -10.80 -5.04
CA SER A 365 9.39 -10.12 -4.34
C SER A 365 9.88 -9.27 -3.17
N VAL A 366 10.93 -9.71 -2.46
CA VAL A 366 11.57 -8.92 -1.40
C VAL A 366 12.31 -7.70 -1.98
N ILE A 367 13.02 -7.87 -3.12
CA ILE A 367 13.65 -6.75 -3.83
C ILE A 367 12.60 -5.69 -4.22
N ALA A 368 11.49 -6.11 -4.83
CA ALA A 368 10.39 -5.21 -5.17
C ALA A 368 9.81 -4.52 -3.93
N ALA A 369 9.68 -5.24 -2.81
CA ALA A 369 9.13 -4.70 -1.57
C ALA A 369 10.08 -3.70 -0.90
N THR A 370 11.40 -3.88 -1.06
CA THR A 370 12.40 -2.88 -0.65
C THR A 370 12.22 -1.57 -1.41
N LEU A 371 11.90 -1.63 -2.71
CA LEU A 371 11.53 -0.44 -3.49
C LEU A 371 10.18 0.14 -3.02
N ALA A 372 9.18 -0.70 -2.74
CA ALA A 372 7.90 -0.23 -2.19
C ALA A 372 8.05 0.48 -0.83
N ASN A 373 9.06 0.08 -0.05
CA ASN A 373 9.33 0.57 1.31
C ASN A 373 10.40 1.70 1.34
N GLY A 374 10.55 2.46 0.25
CA GLY A 374 11.44 3.61 0.23
C GLY A 374 12.92 3.28 0.40
N GLY A 375 13.34 2.06 0.01
CA GLY A 375 14.72 1.61 0.05
C GLY A 375 15.12 0.90 1.34
N ILE A 376 14.16 0.61 2.22
CA ILE A 376 14.37 -0.14 3.47
C ILE A 376 13.91 -1.58 3.26
N CYS A 377 14.80 -2.56 3.42
CA CYS A 377 14.45 -3.96 3.22
C CYS A 377 13.40 -4.39 4.27
N PRO A 378 12.23 -4.90 3.86
CA PRO A 378 11.11 -5.13 4.78
C PRO A 378 11.40 -6.24 5.79
N ILE A 379 12.23 -7.22 5.44
CA ILE A 379 12.53 -8.39 6.29
C ILE A 379 13.81 -8.24 7.13
N THR A 380 14.60 -7.18 6.94
CA THR A 380 15.78 -6.90 7.76
C THR A 380 15.71 -5.56 8.50
N GLY A 381 14.97 -4.59 7.96
CA GLY A 381 14.94 -3.21 8.46
C GLY A 381 16.15 -2.36 8.04
N GLU A 382 17.05 -2.91 7.22
CA GLU A 382 18.23 -2.20 6.72
C GLU A 382 17.85 -1.19 5.64
N ARG A 383 18.39 0.03 5.72
CA ARG A 383 18.30 1.01 4.63
C ARG A 383 19.35 0.69 3.58
N VAL A 384 18.91 0.16 2.45
CA VAL A 384 19.78 -0.28 1.34
C VAL A 384 19.92 0.80 0.27
N LEU A 385 18.86 1.59 0.03
CA LEU A 385 18.85 2.66 -0.98
C LEU A 385 18.38 3.99 -0.37
N SER A 386 18.77 5.10 -1.02
CA SER A 386 18.24 6.42 -0.68
C SER A 386 16.80 6.54 -1.18
N ALA A 387 15.97 7.29 -0.45
CA ALA A 387 14.57 7.50 -0.83
C ALA A 387 14.45 8.21 -2.19
N GLU A 388 15.40 9.09 -2.52
CA GLU A 388 15.48 9.73 -3.83
C GLU A 388 15.72 8.70 -4.96
N ALA A 389 16.69 7.81 -4.77
CA ALA A 389 17.00 6.76 -5.76
C ALA A 389 15.77 5.90 -6.05
N VAL A 390 15.06 5.51 -4.99
CA VAL A 390 13.84 4.71 -5.09
C VAL A 390 12.73 5.47 -5.82
N ARG A 391 12.45 6.73 -5.44
CA ARG A 391 11.43 7.55 -6.08
C ARG A 391 11.68 7.67 -7.59
N ASN A 392 12.90 8.03 -7.98
CA ASN A 392 13.24 8.23 -9.39
C ASN A 392 13.15 6.91 -10.18
N THR A 393 13.59 5.80 -9.56
CA THR A 393 13.48 4.45 -10.16
C THR A 393 12.03 4.07 -10.40
N LEU A 394 11.15 4.25 -9.41
CA LEU A 394 9.72 3.94 -9.55
C LEU A 394 9.04 4.80 -10.62
N SER A 395 9.39 6.09 -10.72
CA SER A 395 8.89 6.97 -11.77
C SER A 395 9.23 6.47 -13.17
N LEU A 396 10.47 5.99 -13.39
CA LEU A 396 10.91 5.49 -14.69
C LEU A 396 10.43 4.06 -14.97
N MET A 397 10.24 3.24 -13.94
CA MET A 397 9.55 1.96 -14.08
C MET A 397 8.10 2.17 -14.53
N HIS A 398 7.42 3.17 -14.00
CA HIS A 398 6.05 3.50 -14.39
C HIS A 398 5.94 3.89 -15.87
N SER A 399 6.79 4.79 -16.37
CA SER A 399 6.68 5.31 -17.74
C SER A 399 7.44 4.49 -18.80
N CYS A 400 8.47 3.74 -18.42
CA CYS A 400 9.43 3.13 -19.36
C CYS A 400 9.68 1.62 -19.13
N GLY A 401 9.01 0.98 -18.17
CA GLY A 401 9.43 -0.33 -17.67
C GLY A 401 8.99 -1.58 -18.45
N MET A 402 7.94 -1.49 -19.27
CA MET A 402 7.28 -2.64 -19.92
C MET A 402 7.46 -2.64 -21.45
N TYR A 403 8.65 -2.25 -21.93
CA TYR A 403 8.97 -2.10 -23.35
C TYR A 403 7.95 -1.18 -24.06
N ASP A 404 7.52 -1.52 -25.27
CA ASP A 404 6.52 -0.75 -26.03
C ASP A 404 5.14 -0.76 -25.36
N PHE A 405 4.90 -1.68 -24.42
CA PHE A 405 3.66 -1.74 -23.64
C PHE A 405 3.64 -0.76 -22.46
N SER A 406 4.74 -0.04 -22.17
CA SER A 406 4.84 0.83 -20.98
C SER A 406 3.72 1.86 -20.87
N GLY A 407 3.34 2.53 -21.97
CA GLY A 407 2.26 3.52 -21.96
C GLY A 407 0.89 2.90 -21.67
N GLN A 408 0.58 1.75 -22.27
CA GLN A 408 -0.68 1.04 -22.02
C GLN A 408 -0.72 0.43 -20.62
N PHE A 409 0.41 -0.10 -20.14
CA PHE A 409 0.54 -0.62 -18.78
C PHE A 409 0.35 0.49 -17.74
N ALA A 410 0.99 1.65 -17.93
CA ALA A 410 0.82 2.81 -17.06
C ALA A 410 -0.62 3.33 -17.04
N PHE A 411 -1.34 3.22 -18.16
CA PHE A 411 -2.72 3.67 -18.27
C PHE A 411 -3.74 2.67 -17.68
N HIS A 412 -3.59 1.37 -17.94
CA HIS A 412 -4.56 0.36 -17.52
C HIS A 412 -4.23 -0.26 -16.16
N VAL A 413 -2.95 -0.50 -15.87
CA VAL A 413 -2.49 -1.10 -14.61
C VAL A 413 -2.02 -0.01 -13.65
N GLY A 414 -1.31 1.00 -14.14
CA GLY A 414 -0.93 2.16 -13.33
C GLY A 414 0.02 1.83 -12.18
N LEU A 415 0.82 0.78 -12.28
CA LEU A 415 1.81 0.39 -11.29
C LEU A 415 3.23 0.47 -11.87
N PRO A 416 4.25 0.87 -11.10
CA PRO A 416 5.64 0.72 -11.51
C PRO A 416 5.99 -0.76 -11.70
N ALA A 417 6.46 -1.12 -12.90
CA ALA A 417 6.88 -2.49 -13.20
C ALA A 417 8.09 -2.52 -14.11
N LYS A 418 8.81 -3.64 -14.14
CA LYS A 418 9.83 -3.93 -15.15
C LYS A 418 9.69 -5.37 -15.61
N SER A 419 9.64 -5.55 -16.92
CA SER A 419 9.64 -6.87 -17.57
C SER A 419 11.04 -7.32 -17.99
N GLY A 420 11.27 -8.63 -17.98
CA GLY A 420 12.47 -9.31 -18.45
C GLY A 420 12.13 -10.39 -19.46
N VAL A 421 13.00 -10.58 -20.46
CA VAL A 421 12.82 -11.60 -21.51
C VAL A 421 12.91 -13.04 -20.99
N SER A 422 13.28 -13.24 -19.72
CA SER A 422 13.15 -14.51 -19.02
C SER A 422 11.71 -14.86 -18.62
N GLY A 423 10.74 -13.98 -18.87
CA GLY A 423 9.36 -14.12 -18.40
C GLY A 423 9.10 -13.49 -17.04
N ALA A 424 10.08 -12.78 -16.49
CA ALA A 424 9.97 -12.11 -15.19
C ALA A 424 9.24 -10.77 -15.30
N VAL A 425 8.41 -10.47 -14.30
CA VAL A 425 7.78 -9.16 -14.10
C VAL A 425 7.98 -8.73 -12.65
N LEU A 426 8.87 -7.75 -12.45
CA LEU A 426 9.09 -7.09 -11.17
C LEU A 426 8.05 -5.98 -11.02
N LEU A 427 7.11 -6.13 -10.10
CA LEU A 427 5.99 -5.20 -9.88
C LEU A 427 6.07 -4.57 -8.49
N VAL A 428 5.85 -3.27 -8.40
CA VAL A 428 5.88 -2.53 -7.13
C VAL A 428 4.54 -1.85 -6.90
N VAL A 429 3.95 -2.05 -5.73
CA VAL A 429 2.83 -1.26 -5.20
C VAL A 429 3.40 -0.35 -4.10
N PRO A 430 3.71 0.92 -4.40
CA PRO A 430 4.41 1.80 -3.47
C PRO A 430 3.71 1.89 -2.11
N ASN A 431 4.48 1.81 -1.03
CA ASN A 431 4.00 1.80 0.36
C ASN A 431 3.08 0.62 0.74
N VAL A 432 2.97 -0.43 -0.09
CA VAL A 432 2.14 -1.60 0.21
C VAL A 432 2.93 -2.89 0.12
N MET A 433 3.42 -3.24 -1.08
CA MET A 433 4.08 -4.52 -1.33
C MET A 433 4.88 -4.52 -2.63
N GLY A 434 5.81 -5.47 -2.73
CA GLY A 434 6.45 -5.88 -3.97
C GLY A 434 5.97 -7.25 -4.40
N ILE A 435 5.88 -7.45 -5.72
CA ILE A 435 5.44 -8.71 -6.33
C ILE A 435 6.46 -9.09 -7.42
N MET A 436 6.77 -10.38 -7.52
CA MET A 436 7.50 -10.96 -8.63
C MET A 436 6.65 -12.06 -9.26
N CYS A 437 6.30 -11.86 -10.53
CA CYS A 437 5.64 -12.87 -11.36
C CYS A 437 6.67 -13.46 -12.33
N TRP A 438 6.60 -14.75 -12.60
CA TRP A 438 7.50 -15.40 -13.55
C TRP A 438 6.81 -16.49 -14.35
N SER A 439 6.70 -16.27 -15.66
CA SER A 439 6.22 -17.24 -16.66
C SER A 439 7.00 -17.03 -17.96
N PRO A 440 7.82 -18.01 -18.40
CA PRO A 440 8.68 -17.88 -19.57
C PRO A 440 8.00 -17.47 -20.89
N PRO A 441 6.77 -17.91 -21.23
CA PRO A 441 6.10 -17.48 -22.45
C PRO A 441 5.84 -15.97 -22.51
N LEU A 442 6.36 -15.33 -23.56
CA LEU A 442 6.27 -13.90 -23.83
C LEU A 442 5.23 -13.60 -24.90
N ASP A 443 4.61 -12.43 -24.80
CA ASP A 443 3.84 -11.81 -25.87
C ASP A 443 4.74 -11.25 -26.98
N ARG A 444 4.12 -10.69 -28.03
CA ARG A 444 4.83 -10.10 -29.17
C ARG A 444 5.66 -8.85 -28.81
N LEU A 445 5.45 -8.27 -27.64
CA LEU A 445 6.14 -7.08 -27.14
C LEU A 445 7.27 -7.46 -26.16
N GLY A 446 7.44 -8.75 -25.85
CA GLY A 446 8.48 -9.26 -24.96
C GLY A 446 8.08 -9.33 -23.49
N ASN A 447 6.79 -9.19 -23.15
CA ASN A 447 6.30 -9.27 -21.77
C ASN A 447 5.67 -10.64 -21.47
N SER A 448 5.81 -11.11 -20.23
CA SER A 448 5.20 -12.38 -19.81
C SER A 448 3.68 -12.35 -19.91
N VAL A 449 3.09 -13.31 -20.64
CA VAL A 449 1.63 -13.35 -20.88
C VAL A 449 0.85 -13.48 -19.57
N ARG A 450 1.19 -14.50 -18.76
CA ARG A 450 0.55 -14.74 -17.46
C ARG A 450 0.84 -13.61 -16.48
N GLY A 451 2.06 -13.08 -16.50
CA GLY A 451 2.47 -11.95 -15.65
C GLY A 451 1.61 -10.69 -15.90
N ILE A 452 1.39 -10.33 -17.17
CA ILE A 452 0.54 -9.17 -17.52
C ILE A 452 -0.92 -9.41 -17.14
N HIS A 453 -1.46 -10.60 -17.44
CA HIS A 453 -2.84 -10.95 -17.08
C HIS A 453 -3.07 -10.82 -15.57
N PHE A 454 -2.16 -11.39 -14.76
CA PHE A 454 -2.20 -11.28 -13.31
C PHE A 454 -2.20 -9.81 -12.84
N CYS A 455 -1.33 -8.96 -13.40
CA CYS A 455 -1.26 -7.54 -13.05
C CYS A 455 -2.57 -6.79 -13.36
N GLN A 456 -3.23 -7.09 -14.48
CA GLN A 456 -4.50 -6.48 -14.87
C GLN A 456 -5.64 -6.91 -13.94
N GLU A 457 -5.69 -8.19 -13.57
CA GLU A 457 -6.69 -8.72 -12.64
C GLU A 457 -6.51 -8.12 -11.23
N LEU A 458 -5.24 -7.99 -10.79
CA LEU A 458 -4.88 -7.40 -9.51
C LEU A 458 -5.50 -6.00 -9.34
N VAL A 459 -5.33 -5.10 -10.32
CA VAL A 459 -5.84 -3.72 -10.23
C VAL A 459 -7.32 -3.58 -10.58
N SER A 460 -7.88 -4.58 -11.26
CA SER A 460 -9.33 -4.65 -11.50
C SER A 460 -10.07 -5.00 -10.22
N HIS A 461 -9.46 -5.86 -9.39
CA HIS A 461 -10.02 -6.29 -8.12
C HIS A 461 -9.68 -5.32 -6.96
N PHE A 462 -8.45 -4.86 -6.86
CA PHE A 462 -7.98 -3.98 -5.78
C PHE A 462 -7.76 -2.54 -6.22
N ASN A 463 -7.92 -1.59 -5.31
CA ASN A 463 -7.69 -0.16 -5.57
C ASN A 463 -6.19 0.23 -5.52
N PHE A 464 -5.35 -0.57 -6.19
CA PHE A 464 -3.89 -0.38 -6.24
C PHE A 464 -3.41 0.47 -7.40
N HIS A 465 -4.25 0.78 -8.38
CA HIS A 465 -3.85 1.66 -9.47
C HIS A 465 -3.36 3.00 -8.88
N ASN A 466 -2.22 3.53 -9.33
CA ASN A 466 -1.57 4.69 -8.69
C ASN A 466 -2.46 5.96 -8.67
N TYR A 467 -3.46 6.01 -9.56
CA TYR A 467 -4.46 7.09 -9.65
C TYR A 467 -5.88 6.69 -9.17
N ASP A 468 -6.04 5.53 -8.52
CA ASP A 468 -7.31 5.18 -7.88
C ASP A 468 -7.55 6.04 -6.62
N ASN A 469 -8.84 6.20 -6.27
CA ASN A 469 -9.24 6.92 -5.08
C ASN A 469 -9.26 6.01 -3.85
N LEU A 470 -8.72 6.47 -2.72
CA LEU A 470 -8.67 5.71 -1.45
C LEU A 470 -9.93 5.82 -0.60
N ARG A 471 -10.87 6.73 -0.93
CA ARG A 471 -12.09 7.00 -0.17
C ARG A 471 -13.36 6.59 -0.91
N HIS A 472 -13.42 6.84 -2.21
CA HIS A 472 -14.60 6.69 -3.04
C HIS A 472 -14.29 5.73 -4.19
N PHE A 473 -14.51 4.44 -3.97
CA PHE A 473 -14.41 3.41 -5.00
C PHE A 473 -15.63 2.50 -4.91
N THR A 474 -16.26 2.20 -6.04
CA THR A 474 -17.62 1.63 -6.04
C THR A 474 -17.66 0.10 -5.97
N LYS A 475 -16.58 -0.59 -6.36
CA LYS A 475 -16.55 -2.07 -6.43
C LYS A 475 -15.20 -2.74 -6.13
N LYS A 476 -14.11 -1.97 -6.02
CA LYS A 476 -12.78 -2.52 -5.73
C LYS A 476 -12.61 -2.81 -4.25
N HIS A 477 -11.71 -3.70 -3.91
CA HIS A 477 -11.34 -3.99 -2.52
C HIS A 477 -10.09 -3.19 -2.11
N ASP A 478 -10.07 -2.67 -0.89
CA ASP A 478 -8.86 -2.08 -0.30
C ASP A 478 -8.36 -2.96 0.85
N PRO A 479 -7.32 -3.77 0.64
CA PRO A 479 -6.83 -4.68 1.68
C PRO A 479 -6.02 -3.96 2.77
N ARG A 480 -5.85 -2.63 2.70
CA ARG A 480 -5.27 -1.82 3.79
C ARG A 480 -6.27 -1.55 4.91
N ASN A 481 -7.55 -1.61 4.59
CA ASN A 481 -8.61 -1.40 5.58
C ASN A 481 -8.96 -2.72 6.27
N ARG A 482 -9.51 -2.61 7.49
CA ARG A 482 -10.00 -3.76 8.24
C ARG A 482 -11.40 -4.09 7.75
N SER A 483 -11.64 -5.31 7.28
CA SER A 483 -12.90 -5.74 6.66
C SER A 483 -14.12 -5.37 7.50
N ASP A 484 -14.00 -5.48 8.83
CA ASP A 484 -15.11 -5.31 9.77
C ASP A 484 -15.28 -3.86 10.25
N GLU A 485 -14.25 -3.03 10.14
CA GLU A 485 -14.33 -1.65 10.64
C GLU A 485 -14.97 -0.69 9.62
N ASP A 486 -14.80 -0.88 8.32
CA ASP A 486 -15.27 0.10 7.33
C ASP A 486 -16.79 0.08 7.16
N SER A 487 -17.39 -1.11 7.05
CA SER A 487 -18.85 -1.22 6.98
C SER A 487 -19.48 -0.67 8.26
N ASN A 488 -18.97 -1.08 9.43
CA ASN A 488 -19.48 -0.60 10.71
C ASN A 488 -19.23 0.90 10.92
N LYS A 489 -18.08 1.46 10.53
CA LYS A 489 -17.83 2.90 10.60
C LYS A 489 -18.75 3.68 9.68
N SER A 490 -18.97 3.21 8.45
CA SER A 490 -19.90 3.85 7.52
C SER A 490 -21.32 3.84 8.10
N VAL A 491 -21.77 2.71 8.63
CA VAL A 491 -23.07 2.56 9.31
C VAL A 491 -23.14 3.53 10.50
N VAL A 492 -22.15 3.51 11.40
CA VAL A 492 -22.13 4.37 12.60
C VAL A 492 -22.13 5.85 12.23
N ASN A 493 -21.36 6.25 11.22
CA ASN A 493 -21.32 7.63 10.75
C ASN A 493 -22.67 8.06 10.13
N LEU A 494 -23.32 7.16 9.40
CA LEU A 494 -24.68 7.37 8.87
C LEU A 494 -25.69 7.54 10.00
N MET A 495 -25.65 6.66 11.02
CA MET A 495 -26.54 6.74 12.18
C MET A 495 -26.30 8.01 13.00
N PHE A 496 -25.04 8.41 13.19
CA PHE A 496 -24.70 9.62 13.92
C PHE A 496 -25.19 10.88 13.20
N ALA A 497 -25.12 10.92 11.86
CA ALA A 497 -25.69 12.00 11.06
C ALA A 497 -27.23 12.06 11.18
N ALA A 498 -27.90 10.91 11.25
CA ALA A 498 -29.33 10.84 11.50
C ALA A 498 -29.69 11.29 12.93
N TYR A 499 -28.90 10.92 13.94
CA TYR A 499 -29.07 11.34 15.33
C TYR A 499 -28.89 12.85 15.52
N SER A 500 -27.87 13.45 14.89
CA SER A 500 -27.60 14.89 15.01
C SER A 500 -28.51 15.76 14.15
N GLY A 501 -29.32 15.17 13.27
CA GLY A 501 -30.14 15.92 12.30
C GLY A 501 -29.33 16.54 11.16
N ASP A 502 -28.10 16.09 10.89
CA ASP A 502 -27.25 16.66 9.83
C ASP A 502 -27.66 16.16 8.43
N LEU A 503 -28.66 16.84 7.87
CA LEU A 503 -29.13 16.61 6.51
C LEU A 503 -28.04 16.78 5.44
N THR A 504 -27.05 17.64 5.69
CA THR A 504 -25.95 17.87 4.73
C THR A 504 -25.04 16.65 4.65
N ALA A 505 -24.71 16.05 5.78
CA ALA A 505 -23.96 14.79 5.81
C ALA A 505 -24.74 13.65 5.15
N LEU A 506 -26.04 13.51 5.42
CA LEU A 506 -26.89 12.49 4.80
C LEU A 506 -27.01 12.66 3.29
N ARG A 507 -27.15 13.89 2.79
CA ARG A 507 -27.09 14.18 1.34
C ARG A 507 -25.77 13.75 0.72
N ARG A 508 -24.63 13.99 1.40
CA ARG A 508 -23.32 13.53 0.92
C ARG A 508 -23.21 12.01 0.89
N PHE A 509 -23.76 11.30 1.89
CA PHE A 509 -23.79 9.84 1.90
C PHE A 509 -24.67 9.27 0.78
N ALA A 510 -25.86 9.85 0.54
CA ALA A 510 -26.74 9.49 -0.56
C ALA A 510 -26.02 9.66 -1.92
N LEU A 511 -25.37 10.80 -2.13
CA LEU A 511 -24.60 11.09 -3.35
C LEU A 511 -23.37 10.18 -3.53
N SER A 512 -22.83 9.63 -2.43
CA SER A 512 -21.70 8.70 -2.46
C SER A 512 -22.13 7.24 -2.71
N ALA A 513 -23.41 7.00 -3.04
CA ALA A 513 -23.99 5.68 -3.27
C ALA A 513 -23.87 4.72 -2.07
N VAL A 514 -23.84 5.26 -0.84
CA VAL A 514 -23.94 4.45 0.38
C VAL A 514 -25.35 3.86 0.46
N ASN A 515 -25.45 2.58 0.82
CA ASN A 515 -26.75 1.96 1.05
C ASN A 515 -27.39 2.54 2.32
N MET A 516 -28.45 3.34 2.16
CA MET A 516 -29.15 4.00 3.27
C MET A 516 -30.01 3.03 4.11
N GLU A 517 -30.20 1.79 3.65
CA GLU A 517 -30.89 0.72 4.39
C GLU A 517 -29.96 -0.11 5.28
N GLN A 518 -28.69 0.31 5.41
CA GLN A 518 -27.75 -0.30 6.33
C GLN A 518 -28.26 -0.25 7.78
N ARG A 519 -27.99 -1.33 8.52
CA ARG A 519 -28.48 -1.52 9.89
C ARG A 519 -27.33 -1.52 10.89
N ASP A 520 -27.58 -0.94 12.06
CA ASP A 520 -26.64 -0.98 13.19
C ASP A 520 -26.70 -2.32 13.95
N TYR A 521 -25.97 -2.42 15.06
CA TYR A 521 -25.93 -3.62 15.91
C TYR A 521 -27.31 -3.99 16.47
N ASP A 522 -28.21 -3.03 16.66
CA ASP A 522 -29.59 -3.23 17.12
C ASP A 522 -30.58 -3.43 15.96
N SER A 523 -30.08 -3.68 14.75
CA SER A 523 -30.86 -3.83 13.52
C SER A 523 -31.68 -2.60 13.13
N ARG A 524 -31.35 -1.43 13.66
CA ARG A 524 -32.02 -0.15 13.34
C ARG A 524 -31.42 0.47 12.09
N THR A 525 -32.26 1.13 11.31
CA THR A 525 -31.82 1.97 10.17
C THR A 525 -31.71 3.43 10.55
N ALA A 526 -31.11 4.25 9.68
CA ALA A 526 -31.07 5.70 9.86
C ALA A 526 -32.47 6.32 10.06
N LEU A 527 -33.51 5.68 9.49
CA LEU A 527 -34.90 6.11 9.66
C LEU A 527 -35.42 5.88 11.08
N HIS A 528 -35.08 4.76 11.73
CA HIS A 528 -35.44 4.50 13.13
C HIS A 528 -34.81 5.55 14.05
N VAL A 529 -33.52 5.84 13.84
CA VAL A 529 -32.78 6.82 14.64
C VAL A 529 -33.35 8.23 14.45
N ALA A 530 -33.58 8.65 13.20
CA ALA A 530 -34.17 9.96 12.91
C ALA A 530 -35.60 10.10 13.45
N ALA A 531 -36.39 9.01 13.42
CA ALA A 531 -37.75 8.99 13.94
C ALA A 531 -37.80 9.06 15.47
N SER A 532 -36.84 8.42 16.15
CA SER A 532 -36.70 8.45 17.60
C SER A 532 -36.27 9.82 18.14
N GLU A 533 -35.47 10.58 17.39
CA GLU A 533 -35.00 11.92 17.79
C GLU A 533 -35.93 13.07 17.35
N GLY A 534 -36.89 12.78 16.46
CA GLY A 534 -37.86 13.78 16.00
C GLY A 534 -37.41 14.66 14.83
N HIS A 535 -36.38 14.25 14.06
CA HIS A 535 -35.83 15.07 12.95
C HIS A 535 -36.65 14.92 11.67
N VAL A 536 -37.71 15.73 11.53
CA VAL A 536 -38.65 15.68 10.40
C VAL A 536 -37.96 15.82 9.04
N GLU A 537 -37.04 16.76 8.87
CA GLU A 537 -36.34 16.99 7.59
C GLU A 537 -35.52 15.77 7.14
N VAL A 538 -34.93 15.06 8.10
CA VAL A 538 -34.17 13.83 7.85
C VAL A 538 -35.11 12.69 7.48
N VAL A 539 -36.23 12.54 8.18
CA VAL A 539 -37.25 11.52 7.89
C VAL A 539 -37.82 11.70 6.49
N VAL A 540 -38.19 12.92 6.11
CA VAL A 540 -38.66 13.26 4.76
C VAL A 540 -37.58 12.95 3.71
N PHE A 541 -36.32 13.32 3.97
CA PHE A 541 -35.22 13.01 3.05
C PHE A 541 -35.00 11.49 2.87
N LEU A 542 -35.03 10.72 3.95
CA LEU A 542 -34.81 9.27 3.89
C LEU A 542 -35.97 8.53 3.22
N THR A 543 -37.21 8.97 3.42
CA THR A 543 -38.41 8.34 2.84
C THR A 543 -38.69 8.80 1.41
N GLU A 544 -38.71 10.11 1.14
CA GLU A 544 -39.06 10.64 -0.18
C GLU A 544 -37.92 10.50 -1.20
N VAL A 545 -36.70 10.87 -0.81
CA VAL A 545 -35.54 10.94 -1.70
C VAL A 545 -34.79 9.60 -1.72
N CYS A 546 -34.47 9.04 -0.56
CA CYS A 546 -33.68 7.80 -0.48
C CYS A 546 -34.53 6.52 -0.58
N LYS A 547 -35.87 6.62 -0.47
CA LYS A 547 -36.81 5.49 -0.55
C LYS A 547 -36.49 4.35 0.44
N VAL A 548 -36.05 4.69 1.65
CA VAL A 548 -35.79 3.71 2.72
C VAL A 548 -37.10 3.07 3.16
N ASN A 549 -37.13 1.74 3.29
CA ASN A 549 -38.34 1.02 3.68
C ASN A 549 -38.79 1.36 5.13
N PRO A 550 -39.99 1.93 5.33
CA PRO A 550 -40.51 2.32 6.64
C PRO A 550 -41.08 1.15 7.45
N HIS A 551 -41.19 -0.05 6.87
CA HIS A 551 -41.73 -1.24 7.55
C HIS A 551 -40.63 -2.16 8.10
N MET A 552 -39.37 -1.78 7.98
CA MET A 552 -38.28 -2.53 8.60
C MET A 552 -38.43 -2.50 10.11
N LYS A 553 -38.20 -3.66 10.73
CA LYS A 553 -38.24 -3.81 12.19
C LYS A 553 -36.84 -3.86 12.76
N ASP A 554 -36.68 -3.26 13.92
CA ASP A 554 -35.48 -3.36 14.73
C ASP A 554 -35.42 -4.68 15.54
N ARG A 555 -34.42 -4.79 16.45
CA ARG A 555 -34.28 -5.95 17.34
C ARG A 555 -35.47 -6.15 18.29
N TRP A 556 -36.18 -5.08 18.67
CA TRP A 556 -37.32 -5.13 19.59
C TRP A 556 -38.65 -5.35 18.86
N GLY A 557 -38.63 -5.39 17.53
CA GLY A 557 -39.81 -5.59 16.69
C GLY A 557 -40.57 -4.30 16.39
N ASN A 558 -40.02 -3.15 16.79
CA ASN A 558 -40.58 -1.83 16.54
C ASN A 558 -40.25 -1.39 15.11
N THR A 559 -41.19 -0.67 14.49
CA THR A 559 -40.97 0.07 13.26
C THR A 559 -40.57 1.52 13.57
N PRO A 560 -40.02 2.28 12.60
CA PRO A 560 -39.76 3.71 12.80
C PRO A 560 -40.99 4.52 13.22
N LEU A 561 -42.19 4.07 12.82
CA LEU A 561 -43.45 4.69 13.24
C LEU A 561 -43.72 4.42 14.73
N ASP A 562 -43.51 3.18 15.18
CA ASP A 562 -43.65 2.80 16.59
C ASP A 562 -42.65 3.58 17.46
N ASP A 563 -41.41 3.74 16.99
CA ASP A 563 -40.39 4.54 17.67
C ASP A 563 -40.83 6.01 17.79
N ALA A 564 -41.31 6.63 16.70
CA ALA A 564 -41.80 8.01 16.73
C ALA A 564 -43.00 8.19 17.69
N MET A 565 -43.91 7.21 17.76
CA MET A 565 -45.03 7.21 18.71
C MET A 565 -44.55 7.03 20.16
N GLN A 566 -43.59 6.14 20.39
CA GLN A 566 -43.03 5.85 21.71
C GLN A 566 -42.32 7.07 22.32
N PHE A 567 -41.61 7.86 21.51
CA PHE A 567 -40.92 9.07 21.95
C PHE A 567 -41.81 10.34 21.87
N GLY A 568 -43.04 10.23 21.36
CA GLY A 568 -44.03 11.32 21.36
C GLY A 568 -43.78 12.41 20.30
N HIS A 569 -43.30 12.02 19.11
CA HIS A 569 -43.00 12.94 18.02
C HIS A 569 -44.14 13.00 16.98
N ASP A 570 -45.25 13.66 17.32
CA ASP A 570 -46.48 13.72 16.51
C ASP A 570 -46.27 14.19 15.06
N VAL A 571 -45.34 15.13 14.84
CA VAL A 571 -45.03 15.68 13.50
C VAL A 571 -44.34 14.61 12.62
N VAL A 572 -43.45 13.82 13.21
CA VAL A 572 -42.79 12.71 12.50
C VAL A 572 -43.77 11.57 12.25
N VAL A 573 -44.64 11.26 13.21
CA VAL A 573 -45.72 10.27 13.05
C VAL A 573 -46.61 10.64 11.88
N SER A 574 -47.02 11.91 11.78
CA SER A 574 -47.84 12.41 10.66
C SER A 574 -47.10 12.25 9.33
N ALA A 575 -45.83 12.66 9.25
CA ALA A 575 -45.04 12.54 8.01
C ALA A 575 -44.80 11.09 7.58
N LEU A 576 -44.54 10.17 8.53
CA LEU A 576 -44.38 8.75 8.24
C LEU A 576 -45.71 8.10 7.81
N GLN A 577 -46.81 8.45 8.47
CA GLN A 577 -48.14 7.94 8.16
C GLN A 577 -48.61 8.41 6.77
N GLU A 578 -48.40 9.69 6.43
CA GLU A 578 -48.66 10.22 5.10
C GLU A 578 -47.87 9.48 4.00
N TYR A 579 -46.60 9.18 4.26
CA TYR A 579 -45.77 8.43 3.32
C TYR A 579 -46.24 6.98 3.15
N ILE A 580 -46.62 6.31 4.26
CA ILE A 580 -47.11 4.93 4.25
C ILE A 580 -48.46 4.85 3.52
N ASP A 581 -49.38 5.76 3.82
CA ASP A 581 -50.72 5.80 3.22
C ASP A 581 -50.66 6.22 1.73
N GLY A 582 -49.70 7.09 1.36
CA GLY A 582 -49.44 7.49 -0.01
C GLY A 582 -48.77 6.43 -0.90
N ASN A 583 -48.14 5.40 -0.31
CA ASN A 583 -47.49 4.28 -1.02
C ASN A 583 -48.30 2.97 -1.00
N ALA A 584 -49.52 2.98 -0.44
CA ALA A 584 -50.43 1.85 -0.59
C ALA A 584 -50.75 1.65 -2.09
N PRO A 585 -50.68 0.43 -2.65
CA PRO A 585 -51.06 0.21 -4.04
C PRO A 585 -52.57 0.42 -4.19
N CYS A 586 -52.96 1.64 -4.56
CA CYS A 586 -54.33 1.99 -4.83
C CYS A 586 -54.67 1.58 -6.27
N ASN A 587 -55.35 0.43 -6.40
CA ASN A 587 -56.00 -0.03 -7.63
C ASN A 587 -57.17 0.91 -7.96
N THR A 588 -56.90 2.05 -8.59
CA THR A 588 -57.95 2.83 -9.28
C THR A 588 -57.33 3.65 -10.41
N GLU A 589 -57.88 3.47 -11.62
CA GLU A 589 -57.37 4.02 -12.89
C GLU A 589 -57.44 5.55 -13.04
N GLU A 590 -57.83 6.30 -12.00
CA GLU A 590 -58.18 7.73 -12.12
C GLU A 590 -57.06 8.72 -11.76
N GLN A 591 -55.85 8.27 -11.43
CA GLN A 591 -54.71 9.17 -11.15
C GLN A 591 -53.52 9.00 -12.11
N LYS A 592 -53.74 8.43 -13.30
CA LYS A 592 -52.76 8.48 -14.41
C LYS A 592 -52.59 9.89 -15.00
N THR A 593 -53.52 10.80 -14.75
CA THR A 593 -53.55 12.13 -15.40
C THR A 593 -52.72 13.20 -14.67
N THR A 594 -52.38 12.97 -13.40
CA THR A 594 -51.55 13.91 -12.58
C THR A 594 -50.05 13.57 -12.61
N LEU A 595 -49.69 12.38 -13.12
CA LEU A 595 -48.30 11.92 -13.20
C LEU A 595 -47.49 12.57 -14.34
N ASP A 596 -48.15 13.16 -15.34
CA ASP A 596 -47.49 13.79 -16.50
C ASP A 596 -46.97 15.21 -16.22
N MET A 597 -47.46 15.89 -15.17
CA MET A 597 -47.08 17.27 -14.87
C MET A 597 -45.79 17.41 -14.02
N TYR A 598 -45.32 16.32 -13.40
CA TYR A 598 -44.08 16.26 -12.62
C TYR A 598 -42.88 15.67 -13.38
N SER A 599 -43.05 15.38 -14.69
CA SER A 599 -41.97 14.89 -15.56
C SER A 599 -40.84 15.91 -15.81
N THR A 600 -41.06 17.20 -15.49
CA THR A 600 -40.12 18.30 -15.78
C THR A 600 -39.02 18.50 -14.71
N LEU A 601 -39.06 17.75 -13.59
CA LEU A 601 -38.00 17.81 -12.55
C LEU A 601 -36.99 16.66 -12.63
N LYS A 602 -37.08 15.78 -13.64
CA LYS A 602 -36.13 14.67 -13.86
C LYS A 602 -34.82 15.05 -14.57
N SER A 603 -34.53 16.33 -14.74
CA SER A 603 -33.26 16.80 -15.30
C SER A 603 -32.51 17.66 -14.29
N ILE A 604 -31.90 17.02 -13.29
CA ILE A 604 -30.63 17.33 -12.62
C ILE A 604 -30.40 16.16 -11.64
N VAL A 605 -29.94 15.02 -12.17
CA VAL A 605 -29.05 14.05 -11.51
C VAL A 605 -28.20 13.44 -12.61
#